data_AF-A0A659SE21-F1
#
_entry.id   AF-A0A659SE21-F1
#
_cell.length_a   1.000
_cell.length_b   1.000
_cell.length_c   1.000
_cell.angle_alpha   90.00
_cell.angle_beta   90.00
_cell.angle_gamma   90.00
#
_symmetry.space_group_name_H-M   'P 1'
#
loop_
_entity.id
_entity.type
_entity.pdbx_description
1 polymer ?
#
loop_
_entity_poly.entity_id
_entity_poly.type
_entity_poly.pdbx_seq_one_letter_code
_entity_poly.pdbx_strand_id
1 'polypeptide(L)' 'MHTAFSSPSSAPAAPLMPVSDVVQERFIRLPEVMHLCGLSRSTIYDLISREAFPKQIPLGGKNVAWA' A
#
# COMPACT_ATOMS: atom_id res chain seq x y z
N MET A 1 -32.35 -7.95 53.09
CA MET A 1 -32.10 -9.10 52.20
C MET A 1 -33.15 -9.09 51.08
N HIS A 2 -32.87 -8.48 49.93
CA HIS A 2 -33.61 -8.77 48.68
C HIS A 2 -32.79 -8.31 47.48
N THR A 3 -32.48 -9.29 46.63
CA THR A 3 -31.81 -9.26 45.33
C THR A 3 -32.71 -8.68 44.25
N ALA A 4 -32.16 -7.93 43.30
CA ALA A 4 -32.61 -7.97 41.91
C ALA A 4 -31.54 -7.38 40.98
N PHE A 5 -30.93 -8.28 40.20
CA PHE A 5 -30.20 -7.99 38.97
C PHE A 5 -31.19 -7.58 37.88
N SER A 6 -30.98 -6.44 37.22
CA SER A 6 -31.53 -6.08 35.89
C SER A 6 -31.04 -4.68 35.55
N SER A 7 -30.63 -4.32 34.33
CA SER A 7 -30.59 -4.94 33.01
C SER A 7 -29.75 -3.98 32.12
N PRO A 8 -29.63 -4.19 30.80
CA PRO A 8 -28.50 -4.84 30.15
C PRO A 8 -27.55 -3.83 29.48
N SER A 9 -26.38 -4.35 29.10
CA SER A 9 -25.44 -3.77 28.14
C SER A 9 -26.13 -3.01 26.99
N SER A 10 -26.09 -1.68 27.03
CA SER A 10 -26.33 -0.83 25.86
C SER A 10 -24.96 -0.44 25.30
N ALA A 11 -24.33 -1.39 24.63
CA ALA A 11 -23.19 -1.08 23.77
C ALA A 11 -23.76 -0.38 22.51
N PRO A 12 -23.37 0.87 22.22
CA PRO A 12 -23.75 1.49 20.96
C PRO A 12 -23.11 0.68 19.83
N ALA A 13 -23.96 0.18 18.92
CA ALA A 13 -23.56 -0.43 17.68
C ALA A 13 -22.52 0.46 16.98
N ALA A 14 -21.26 0.02 17.00
CA ALA A 14 -20.22 0.65 16.22
C ALA A 14 -20.65 0.60 14.74
N PRO A 15 -20.59 1.71 13.99
CA PRO A 15 -20.93 1.69 12.58
C PRO A 15 -19.98 0.72 11.87
N LEU A 16 -20.53 -0.35 11.29
CA LEU A 16 -19.86 -1.17 10.28
C LEU A 16 -19.61 -0.27 9.07
N MET A 17 -18.54 0.51 9.11
CA MET A 17 -18.11 1.25 7.93
C MET A 17 -17.65 0.21 6.91
N PRO A 18 -18.14 0.25 5.65
CA PRO A 18 -17.53 -0.53 4.60
C PRO A 18 -16.09 -0.05 4.50
N VAL A 19 -15.15 -0.93 4.81
CA VAL A 19 -13.74 -0.74 4.47
C VAL A 19 -13.72 -0.60 2.95
N SER A 20 -13.78 0.65 2.50
CA SER A 20 -13.51 0.93 1.10
C SER A 20 -12.02 0.69 1.01
N ASP A 21 -11.63 -0.43 0.42
CA ASP A 21 -10.27 -0.70 -0.01
C ASP A 21 -9.90 0.38 -1.02
N VAL A 22 -9.59 1.57 -0.51
CA VAL A 22 -8.93 2.62 -1.25
C VAL A 22 -7.60 1.99 -1.63
N VAL A 23 -7.53 1.44 -2.84
CA VAL A 23 -6.29 0.96 -3.43
C VAL A 23 -5.40 2.19 -3.53
N GLN A 24 -4.64 2.43 -2.46
CA GLN A 24 -3.64 3.48 -2.44
C GLN A 24 -2.57 3.02 -3.41
N GLU A 25 -2.61 3.56 -4.62
CA GLU A 25 -1.56 3.34 -5.61
C GLU A 25 -0.27 3.94 -5.04
N ARG A 26 0.56 3.07 -4.42
CA ARG A 26 1.79 3.48 -3.75
C ARG A 26 2.93 3.42 -4.73
N PHE A 27 3.40 4.59 -5.13
CA PHE A 27 4.57 4.71 -5.98
C PHE A 27 5.86 4.43 -5.20
N ILE A 28 6.64 3.46 -5.67
CA ILE A 28 7.95 3.12 -5.11
C ILE A 28 9.08 3.78 -5.91
N ARG A 29 10.16 4.16 -5.22
CA ARG A 29 11.33 4.83 -5.84
C ARG A 29 12.39 3.81 -6.23
N LEU A 30 13.37 4.24 -7.03
CA LEU A 30 14.47 3.36 -7.46
C LEU A 30 15.18 2.64 -6.30
N PRO A 31 15.52 3.28 -5.17
CA PRO A 31 16.14 2.57 -4.04
C PRO A 31 15.24 1.45 -3.48
N GLU A 32 13.94 1.67 -3.43
CA GLU A 32 12.96 0.69 -2.96
C GLU A 32 12.83 -0.46 -3.94
N VAL A 33 12.75 -0.17 -5.25
CA VAL A 33 12.74 -1.19 -6.31
C VAL A 33 13.98 -2.06 -6.24
N MET A 34 15.16 -1.45 -6.04
CA MET A 34 16.42 -2.18 -5.87
C MET A 34 16.39 -3.07 -4.63
N HIS A 35 15.78 -2.62 -3.54
CA HIS A 35 15.65 -3.40 -2.31
C HIS A 35 14.67 -4.58 -2.46
N LEU A 36 13.51 -4.34 -3.07
CA LEU A 36 12.46 -5.35 -3.28
C LEU A 36 12.88 -6.42 -4.29
N CYS A 37 13.49 -6.02 -5.41
CA CYS A 37 13.93 -6.96 -6.45
C CYS A 37 15.31 -7.57 -6.16
N GLY A 38 16.11 -6.96 -5.28
CA GLY A 38 17.51 -7.36 -5.04
C GLY A 38 18.42 -7.13 -6.25
N LEU A 39 18.02 -6.25 -7.17
CA LEU A 39 18.72 -5.99 -8.43
C LEU A 39 19.50 -4.68 -8.38
N SER A 40 20.63 -4.67 -9.08
CA SER A 40 21.38 -3.43 -9.29
C SER A 40 20.61 -2.48 -10.20
N ARG A 41 20.84 -1.17 -10.04
CA ARG A 41 20.28 -0.12 -10.91
C ARG A 41 20.52 -0.39 -12.40
N SER A 42 21.72 -0.84 -12.78
CA SER A 42 22.05 -1.17 -14.16
C SER A 42 21.25 -2.36 -14.67
N THR A 43 21.04 -3.38 -13.83
CA THR A 43 20.19 -4.53 -14.18
C THR A 43 18.75 -4.10 -14.40
N ILE A 44 18.22 -3.21 -13.55
CA ILE A 44 16.87 -2.66 -13.74
C ILE A 44 16.77 -1.95 -15.09
N TYR A 45 17.70 -1.06 -15.42
CA TYR A 45 17.68 -0.36 -16.71
C TYR A 45 17.87 -1.30 -17.92
N ASP A 46 18.71 -2.33 -17.80
CA ASP A 46 18.86 -3.36 -18.84
C ASP A 46 17.55 -4.14 -19.05
N LEU A 47 16.88 -4.54 -17.96
CA LEU A 47 15.58 -5.20 -18.05
C LEU A 47 14.47 -4.29 -18.59
N ILE A 48 14.49 -2.98 -18.26
CA ILE A 48 13.58 -1.99 -18.86
C ILE A 48 13.82 -1.91 -20.38
N SER A 49 15.10 -1.89 -20.82
CA SER A 49 15.44 -1.88 -22.25
C SER A 49 15.05 -3.17 -22.96
N ARG A 50 15.00 -4.30 -22.25
CA ARG A 50 14.54 -5.60 -22.75
C ARG A 50 13.03 -5.81 -22.61
N GLU A 51 12.29 -4.79 -22.14
CA GLU A 51 10.85 -4.87 -21.88
C GLU A 51 10.46 -5.96 -20.87
N ALA A 52 11.42 -6.40 -20.06
CA ALA A 52 11.28 -7.43 -19.02
C ALA A 52 11.05 -6.83 -17.61
N PHE A 53 10.89 -5.51 -17.52
CA PHE A 53 10.65 -4.79 -16.27
C PHE A 53 9.61 -3.67 -16.48
N PRO A 54 8.77 -3.36 -15.47
CA PRO A 54 7.82 -2.25 -15.57
C PRO A 54 8.50 -0.92 -15.90
N LYS A 55 7.90 -0.18 -16.82
CA LYS A 55 8.40 1.14 -17.24
C LYS A 55 8.29 2.13 -16.08
N GLN A 56 9.32 2.98 -15.95
CA GLN A 56 9.33 4.04 -14.95
C GLN A 56 8.27 5.11 -15.25
N ILE A 57 7.54 5.52 -14.22
CA ILE A 57 6.50 6.55 -14.26
C ILE A 57 7.16 7.88 -13.84
N PRO A 58 7.24 8.89 -14.72
CA PRO A 58 7.78 10.20 -14.36
C PRO A 58 6.78 10.93 -13.46
N LEU A 59 7.20 11.30 -12.24
CA LEU A 59 6.38 12.10 -11.32
C LEU A 59 6.63 13.61 -11.47
N GLY A 60 7.58 13.99 -12.33
CA GLY A 60 7.95 15.37 -12.62
C GLY A 60 9.44 15.64 -12.44
N GLY A 61 10.00 16.51 -13.29
CA GLY A 61 11.43 16.84 -13.28
C GLY A 61 12.32 15.61 -13.47
N LYS A 62 13.35 15.45 -12.62
CA LYS A 62 14.29 14.30 -12.62
C LYS A 62 13.78 13.10 -11.82
N ASN A 63 12.51 13.08 -11.45
CA ASN A 63 11.98 12.21 -10.42
C ASN A 63 11.06 11.14 -11.04
N VAL A 64 11.37 9.87 -10.76
CA VAL A 64 10.69 8.70 -11.33
C VAL A 64 10.23 7.75 -10.23
N ALA A 65 9.20 6.98 -10.52
CA ALA A 65 8.69 5.95 -9.64
C ALA A 65 8.14 4.75 -10.42
N TRP A 66 7.78 3.70 -9.70
CA TRP A 66 7.12 2.50 -10.21
C TRP A 66 5.84 2.26 -9.42
N ALA A 67 4.86 1.64 -10.04
CA ALA A 67 3.60 1.20 -9.44
C ALA A 67 3.50 -0.32 -9.49
#